data_AF-A0A920F1K7-F1
#
_entry.id   AF-A0A920F1K7-F1
#
_cell.length_a   1.000
_cell.length_b   1.000
_cell.length_c   1.000
_cell.angle_alpha   90.00
_cell.angle_beta   90.00
_cell.angle_gamma   90.00
#
_symmetry.space_group_name_H-M   'P 1'
#
loop_
_entity.id
_entity.type
_entity.pdbx_description
1 polymer ?
#
loop_
_entity_poly.entity_id
_entity_poly.type
_entity_poly.pdbx_seq_one_letter_code
_entity_poly.pdbx_strand_id
1 'polypeptide(L)'
;MPTVFGEGGDQELNFAFSESVSGYEIDYAGKLSFPGGLKDELPFGTLPAPIIQASVGAVFDTDVLVRFVPTIDIEGSSFKLFGFGLKHNIMQYFGPLDKLPLNVSVLAAMSKASLEYDLFRLYFWRE
;
A
#
# COMPACT_ATOMS: atom_id res chain seq x y z
N MET A 1 13.31 2.27 6.85
CA MET A 1 12.86 2.59 5.47
C MET A 1 11.57 3.37 5.58
N PRO A 2 11.39 4.49 4.83
CA PRO A 2 10.16 5.27 4.81
C PRO A 2 9.06 4.49 4.09
N THR A 3 8.43 3.55 4.79
CA THR A 3 7.23 2.86 4.33
C THR A 3 6.24 2.82 5.48
N VAL A 4 4.95 2.64 5.21
CA VAL A 4 3.91 2.53 6.26
C VAL A 4 4.24 1.43 7.27
N PHE A 5 4.85 0.34 6.82
CA PHE A 5 5.26 -0.79 7.65
C PHE A 5 6.69 -0.64 8.18
N GLY A 6 7.33 0.50 7.92
CA GLY A 6 8.63 0.87 8.44
C GLY A 6 8.56 1.27 9.91
N GLU A 7 9.71 1.26 10.55
CA GLU A 7 9.88 1.72 11.94
C GLU A 7 9.47 3.20 12.06
N GLY A 8 8.90 3.55 13.22
CA GLY A 8 8.54 4.93 13.54
C GLY A 8 9.76 5.85 13.66
N GLY A 9 9.49 7.15 13.63
CA GLY A 9 10.50 8.20 13.79
C GLY A 9 10.81 8.97 12.52
N ASP A 10 10.95 10.29 12.66
CA ASP A 10 11.26 11.20 11.55
C ASP A 10 12.57 10.77 10.86
N GLN A 11 12.53 10.64 9.54
CA GLN A 11 13.71 10.38 8.71
C GLN A 11 14.18 11.67 8.06
N GLU A 12 15.44 11.99 8.26
CA GLU A 12 16.03 13.24 7.79
C GLU A 12 16.93 12.96 6.58
N LEU A 13 16.63 13.61 5.45
CA LEU A 13 17.51 13.64 4.29
C LEU A 13 18.27 14.96 4.28
N ASN A 14 19.58 14.90 4.53
CA ASN A 14 20.48 16.03 4.34
C ASN A 14 20.92 16.08 2.87
N PHE A 15 20.78 17.23 2.24
CA PHE A 15 21.24 17.45 0.87
C PHE A 15 22.24 18.60 0.83
N ALA A 16 23.25 18.46 -0.03
CA ALA A 16 24.20 19.51 -0.35
C ALA A 16 24.50 19.46 -1.85
N PHE A 17 24.40 20.58 -2.55
CA PHE A 17 24.81 20.72 -3.93
C PHE A 17 25.44 22.08 -4.19
N SER A 18 26.40 22.13 -5.10
CA SER A 18 27.16 23.34 -5.44
C SER A 18 26.90 23.70 -6.89
N GLU A 19 26.58 24.97 -7.16
CA GLU A 19 26.36 25.50 -8.49
C GLU A 19 27.33 26.64 -8.77
N SER A 20 27.93 26.66 -9.97
CA SER A 20 28.79 27.76 -10.42
C SER A 20 27.97 28.77 -11.21
N VAL A 21 27.73 29.94 -10.63
CA VAL A 21 27.02 31.05 -11.30
C VAL A 21 28.02 32.19 -11.54
N SER A 22 28.30 32.49 -12.81
CA SER A 22 29.24 33.54 -13.21
C SER A 22 30.66 33.41 -12.62
N GLY A 23 31.15 32.17 -12.45
CA GLY A 23 32.50 31.90 -11.92
C GLY A 23 32.62 31.94 -10.40
N TYR A 24 31.51 32.14 -9.68
CA TYR A 24 31.42 31.98 -8.23
C TYR A 24 30.75 30.64 -7.90
N GLU A 25 31.37 29.85 -7.02
CA GLU A 25 30.75 28.65 -6.45
C GLU A 25 29.77 29.06 -5.36
N ILE A 26 28.53 28.60 -5.49
CA ILE A 26 27.48 28.77 -4.49
C ILE A 26 27.10 27.40 -3.96
N ASP A 27 27.25 27.21 -2.66
CA ASP A 27 26.85 25.99 -1.96
C ASP A 27 25.44 26.11 -1.40
N TYR A 28 24.60 25.13 -1.71
CA TYR A 28 23.27 24.96 -1.14
C TYR A 28 23.28 23.73 -0.25
N ALA A 29 22.98 23.91 1.03
CA ALA A 29 22.79 22.80 1.97
C ALA A 29 21.44 22.96 2.68
N GLY A 30 20.77 21.84 2.90
CA GLY A 30 19.47 21.83 3.56
C GLY A 30 19.12 20.45 4.09
N LYS A 31 18.01 20.43 4.83
CA LYS A 31 17.51 19.25 5.50
C LYS A 31 16.03 19.09 5.18
N LEU A 32 15.65 17.90 4.73
CA LEU A 32 14.27 17.53 4.46
C LEU A 32 13.84 16.47 5.47
N SER A 33 12.81 16.79 6.27
CA SER A 33 12.24 15.85 7.25
C SER A 33 11.07 15.10 6.61
N PHE A 34 11.11 13.78 6.69
CA PHE A 34 10.02 12.91 6.27
C PHE A 34 9.46 12.18 7.50
N PRO A 35 8.13 11.99 7.57
CA PRO A 35 7.57 11.12 8.59
C PRO A 35 8.11 9.70 8.44
N GLY A 36 8.29 9.03 9.58
CA GLY A 36 8.63 7.62 9.66
C GLY A 36 7.51 6.69 9.19
N GLY A 37 7.71 5.39 9.37
CA GLY A 37 6.62 4.42 9.19
C GLY A 37 5.66 4.40 10.39
N LEU A 38 4.48 3.82 10.21
CA LEU A 38 3.41 3.75 11.21
C LEU A 38 3.42 2.43 11.99
N LYS A 39 4.51 1.65 11.93
CA LYS A 39 4.54 0.29 12.48
C LYS A 39 4.17 0.21 13.96
N ASP A 40 4.56 1.21 14.75
CA ASP A 40 4.30 1.27 16.19
C ASP A 40 2.85 1.68 16.52
N GLU A 41 2.15 2.30 15.56
CA GLU A 41 0.75 2.72 15.65
C GLU A 41 -0.21 1.65 15.08
N LEU A 42 0.32 0.71 14.31
CA LEU A 42 -0.46 -0.35 13.66
C LEU A 42 -0.62 -1.59 14.57
N PRO A 43 -1.84 -2.15 14.70
CA PRO A 43 -2.03 -3.39 15.43
C PRO A 43 -1.24 -4.52 14.76
N PHE A 44 -0.35 -5.15 15.53
CA PHE A 44 0.58 -6.18 15.07
C PHE A 44 1.53 -5.73 13.94
N GLY A 45 1.74 -4.41 13.77
CA GLY A 45 2.53 -3.87 12.66
C GLY A 45 1.89 -4.07 11.29
N THR A 46 0.57 -4.31 11.25
CA THR A 46 -0.20 -4.53 10.03
C THR A 46 -1.37 -3.57 9.94
N LEU A 47 -1.77 -3.22 8.72
CA LEU A 47 -2.95 -2.41 8.49
C LEU A 47 -4.16 -3.31 8.21
N PRO A 48 -5.05 -3.54 9.19
CA PRO A 48 -6.30 -4.23 8.92
C PRO A 48 -7.18 -3.32 8.05
N ALA A 49 -7.46 -3.77 6.83
CA ALA A 49 -8.25 -3.01 5.87
C ALA A 49 -9.42 -3.86 5.35
N PRO A 50 -10.67 -3.38 5.44
CA PRO A 50 -11.80 -4.07 4.82
C PRO A 50 -11.63 -4.05 3.29
N ILE A 51 -11.79 -5.21 2.67
CA ILE A 51 -11.76 -5.34 1.21
C ILE A 51 -13.16 -5.66 0.68
N ILE A 52 -13.60 -4.88 -0.30
CA ILE A 52 -14.81 -5.15 -1.07
C ILE A 52 -14.36 -5.85 -2.35
N GLN A 53 -14.95 -7.01 -2.64
CA GLN A 53 -14.60 -7.82 -3.81
C GLN A 53 -15.86 -8.23 -4.57
N ALA A 54 -15.84 -8.05 -5.88
CA ALA A 54 -16.87 -8.53 -6.79
C ALA A 54 -16.21 -9.38 -7.87
N SER A 55 -16.90 -10.44 -8.30
CA SER A 55 -16.38 -11.33 -9.34
C SER A 55 -17.48 -11.81 -10.28
N VAL A 56 -17.11 -12.02 -11.54
CA VAL A 56 -17.97 -12.60 -12.57
C VAL A 56 -17.35 -13.91 -13.06
N GLY A 57 -18.18 -14.94 -13.15
CA GLY A 57 -17.77 -16.25 -13.68
C GLY A 57 -17.47 -16.17 -15.17
N ALA A 58 -16.31 -16.71 -15.55
CA ALA A 58 -15.86 -16.93 -16.90
C ALA A 58 -15.81 -18.44 -17.21
N VAL A 59 -15.10 -18.84 -18.27
CA VAL A 59 -14.99 -20.23 -18.70
C VAL A 59 -14.05 -21.05 -17.80
N PHE A 60 -14.26 -22.37 -17.75
CA PHE A 60 -13.42 -23.33 -17.01
C PHE A 60 -13.29 -23.04 -15.50
N ASP A 61 -14.41 -22.74 -14.83
CA ASP A 61 -14.46 -22.42 -13.39
C ASP A 61 -13.46 -21.34 -12.96
N THR A 62 -13.26 -20.37 -13.85
CA THR A 62 -12.42 -19.20 -13.62
C THR A 62 -13.32 -17.99 -13.43
N ASP A 63 -13.09 -17.21 -12.38
CA ASP A 63 -13.75 -15.94 -12.14
C ASP A 63 -12.79 -14.78 -12.43
N VAL A 64 -13.28 -13.76 -13.13
CA VAL A 64 -12.62 -12.45 -13.16
C VAL A 64 -13.10 -11.66 -11.96
N LEU A 65 -12.16 -11.13 -11.17
CA LEU A 65 -12.46 -10.39 -9.96
C LEU A 65 -11.93 -8.96 -10.02
N VAL A 66 -12.67 -8.07 -9.38
CA VAL A 66 -12.22 -6.73 -8.99
C VAL A 66 -12.30 -6.63 -7.47
N ARG A 67 -11.31 -5.97 -6.87
CA ARG A 67 -11.23 -5.80 -5.43
C ARG A 67 -10.75 -4.40 -5.09
N PHE A 68 -11.36 -3.77 -4.10
CA PHE A 68 -10.94 -2.46 -3.65
C PHE A 68 -11.07 -2.32 -2.14
N VAL A 69 -10.17 -1.55 -1.56
CA VAL A 69 -10.26 -1.06 -0.18
C VAL A 69 -10.75 0.39 -0.28
N PRO A 70 -11.87 0.75 0.38
CA PRO A 70 -12.33 2.13 0.41
C PRO A 70 -11.27 3.03 1.07
N THR A 71 -11.36 4.34 0.88
CA THR A 71 -10.43 5.25 1.57
C THR A 71 -10.54 5.08 3.08
N ILE A 72 -9.43 4.77 3.73
CA ILE A 72 -9.30 4.71 5.18
C ILE A 72 -8.38 5.85 5.60
N ASP A 73 -8.88 6.72 6.47
CA ASP A 73 -8.10 7.79 7.08
C ASP A 73 -7.47 7.29 8.38
N ILE A 74 -6.15 7.45 8.50
CA ILE A 74 -5.34 7.02 9.65
C ILE A 74 -4.45 8.21 10.02
N GLU A 75 -4.75 8.89 11.13
CA GLU A 75 -3.98 9.99 11.74
C GLU A 75 -3.09 10.81 10.77
N GLY A 76 -3.72 11.53 9.83
CA GLY A 76 -3.00 12.41 8.88
C GLY A 76 -2.55 11.75 7.58
N SER A 77 -2.88 10.48 7.39
CA SER A 77 -2.62 9.69 6.18
C SER A 77 -3.92 9.10 5.63
N SER A 78 -4.02 8.96 4.30
CA SER A 78 -5.12 8.23 3.67
C SER A 78 -4.61 7.03 2.89
N PHE A 79 -5.29 5.89 3.02
CA PHE A 79 -4.98 4.64 2.34
C PHE A 79 -6.14 4.20 1.46
N LYS A 80 -5.86 3.83 0.21
CA LYS A 80 -6.82 3.20 -0.71
C LYS A 80 -6.13 2.13 -1.54
N LEU A 81 -6.88 1.12 -1.97
CA LEU A 81 -6.37 0.06 -2.83
C LEU A 81 -7.41 -0.27 -3.90
N PHE A 82 -6.96 -0.46 -5.14
CA PHE A 82 -7.78 -0.98 -6.22
C PHE A 82 -7.02 -2.07 -6.98
N GLY A 83 -7.71 -3.13 -7.38
CA GLY A 83 -7.07 -4.25 -8.06
C GLY A 83 -8.05 -5.12 -8.83
N PHE A 84 -7.47 -5.96 -9.67
CA PHE A 84 -8.15 -6.96 -10.47
C PHE A 84 -7.41 -8.30 -10.36
N GLY A 85 -8.09 -9.38 -10.68
CA GLY A 85 -7.48 -10.70 -10.65
C GLY A 85 -8.31 -11.77 -11.35
N LEU A 86 -7.73 -12.96 -11.34
CA LEU A 86 -8.33 -14.20 -11.82
C LEU A 86 -8.31 -15.19 -10.67
N LYS A 87 -9.46 -15.82 -10.42
CA LYS A 87 -9.60 -16.86 -9.42
C LYS A 87 -10.04 -18.13 -10.13
N HIS A 88 -9.26 -19.19 -10.03
CA HIS A 88 -9.52 -20.44 -10.71
C HIS A 88 -9.78 -21.54 -9.68
N ASN A 89 -10.92 -22.24 -9.81
CA ASN A 89 -11.20 -23.40 -8.98
C ASN A 89 -10.34 -24.59 -9.44
N ILE A 90 -9.47 -25.07 -8.55
CA ILE A 90 -8.58 -26.19 -8.87
C ILE A 90 -9.18 -27.55 -8.50
N MET A 91 -10.35 -27.58 -7.83
CA MET A 91 -10.98 -28.83 -7.41
C MET A 91 -11.39 -29.72 -8.58
N GLN A 92 -11.65 -29.15 -9.76
CA GLN A 92 -11.93 -29.89 -10.99
C GLN A 92 -10.81 -30.89 -11.36
N TYR A 93 -9.57 -30.68 -10.92
CA TYR A 93 -8.44 -31.57 -11.20
C TYR A 93 -8.30 -32.72 -10.20
N PHE A 94 -9.05 -32.72 -9.09
CA PHE A 94 -8.92 -33.69 -8.00
C PHE A 94 -10.02 -34.77 -7.98
N GLY A 95 -10.77 -34.93 -9.09
CA GLY A 95 -11.67 -36.04 -9.33
C GLY A 95 -12.76 -36.21 -8.25
N PRO A 96 -12.80 -37.31 -7.48
CA PRO A 96 -13.86 -37.54 -6.48
C PRO A 96 -13.89 -36.52 -5.34
N LEU A 97 -12.81 -35.76 -5.12
CA LEU A 97 -12.76 -34.67 -4.12
C LEU A 97 -13.62 -33.46 -4.54
N ASP A 98 -13.94 -33.31 -5.82
CA ASP A 98 -14.84 -32.27 -6.34
C ASP A 98 -16.30 -32.42 -5.83
N LYS A 99 -16.66 -33.61 -5.34
CA LYS A 99 -18.00 -33.89 -4.76
C LYS A 99 -18.10 -33.56 -3.27
N LEU A 100 -17.01 -33.16 -2.64
CA LEU A 100 -17.04 -32.69 -1.26
C LEU A 100 -17.50 -31.22 -1.23
N PRO A 101 -18.16 -30.76 -0.15
CA PRO A 101 -18.54 -29.36 0.03
C PRO A 101 -17.34 -28.45 0.35
N LEU A 102 -16.17 -28.75 -0.20
CA LEU A 102 -14.94 -27.97 -0.09
C LEU A 102 -14.85 -27.06 -1.32
N ASN A 103 -14.21 -25.89 -1.20
CA ASN A 103 -13.89 -25.03 -2.33
C ASN A 103 -12.42 -24.59 -2.22
N VAL A 104 -11.57 -25.11 -3.10
CA VAL A 104 -10.15 -24.75 -3.18
C VAL A 104 -9.90 -24.04 -4.49
N SER A 105 -9.49 -22.78 -4.41
CA SER A 105 -9.19 -21.96 -5.58
C SER A 105 -7.84 -21.29 -5.46
N VAL A 106 -7.22 -21.04 -6.62
CA VAL A 106 -5.99 -20.26 -6.75
C VAL A 106 -6.38 -18.87 -7.26
N LEU A 107 -5.84 -17.83 -6.63
CA LEU A 107 -6.09 -16.45 -7.00
C LEU A 107 -4.79 -15.77 -7.42
N ALA A 108 -4.77 -15.28 -8.66
CA ALA A 108 -3.73 -14.41 -9.19
C ALA A 108 -4.31 -12.99 -9.30
N ALA A 109 -3.75 -12.01 -8.59
CA ALA A 109 -4.28 -10.65 -8.58
C ALA A 109 -3.18 -9.60 -8.59
N MET A 110 -3.46 -8.51 -9.29
CA MET A 110 -2.65 -7.29 -9.34
C MET A 110 -3.40 -6.18 -8.61
N SER A 111 -2.70 -5.40 -7.79
CA SER A 111 -3.32 -4.33 -7.01
C SER A 111 -2.42 -3.12 -6.94
N LYS A 112 -3.03 -1.94 -7.09
CA LYS A 112 -2.41 -0.64 -6.90
C LYS A 112 -2.86 -0.09 -5.55
N ALA A 113 -1.90 0.09 -4.65
CA ALA A 113 -2.10 0.79 -3.39
C ALA A 113 -1.68 2.25 -3.56
N SER A 114 -2.46 3.16 -2.98
CA SER A 114 -2.14 4.58 -2.91
C SER A 114 -2.21 5.03 -1.47
N LEU A 115 -1.19 5.77 -1.08
CA LEU A 115 -1.00 6.31 0.25
C LEU A 115 -0.64 7.79 0.10
N GLU A 116 -1.39 8.64 0.77
CA GLU A 116 -1.20 10.09 0.71
C GLU A 116 -1.02 10.60 2.14
N TYR A 117 0.08 11.31 2.40
CA TYR A 117 0.37 11.97 3.68
C TYR A 117 0.04 13.45 3.57
N ASP A 118 -0.78 13.98 4.49
CA ASP A 118 -1.01 15.41 4.58
C ASP A 118 0.06 16.07 5.45
N LEU A 119 1.10 16.60 4.79
CA LEU A 119 2.22 17.26 5.47
C LEU A 119 1.83 18.60 6.09
N PHE A 120 0.71 19.22 5.72
CA PHE A 120 0.35 20.56 6.19
C PHE A 120 -0.34 20.54 7.55
N ARG A 121 -1.03 19.44 7.88
CA ARG A 121 -1.78 19.27 9.13
C ARG A 121 -0.90 18.87 10.33
N LEU A 122 0.28 18.27 10.08
CA LEU A 122 1.20 17.77 11.11
C LEU A 122 2.01 18.87 11.81
N TYR A 123 2.24 20.02 11.16
CA TYR A 123 3.05 21.11 11.75
C TYR A 123 2.30 22.02 12.72
N PHE A 124 0.96 22.11 12.65
CA PHE A 124 0.20 23.14 13.37
C PHE A 124 -0.28 22.76 14.78
N TRP A 125 -0.11 21.49 15.18
CA TRP A 125 -0.50 20.99 16.53
C TRP A 125 0.70 20.62 17.41
N ARG A 126 1.93 20.86 16.95
CA ARG A 126 3.17 20.62 17.71
C ARG A 126 3.80 21.95 18.14
N GLU A 127 3.00 22.81 18.76
CA GLU A 127 3.41 24.00 19.52
C GLU A 127 2.63 24.08 20.84
#